data_AF-A0A818PKH1-F1
#
_entry.id   AF-A0A818PKH1-F1
#
_cell.length_a   1.000
_cell.length_b   1.000
_cell.length_c   1.000
_cell.angle_alpha   90.00
_cell.angle_beta   90.00
_cell.angle_gamma   90.00
#
_symmetry.space_group_name_H-M   'P 1'
#
loop_
_entity.id
_entity.type
_entity.pdbx_description
1 polymer ?
#
loop_
_entity_poly.entity_id
_entity_poly.type
_entity_poly.pdbx_seq_one_letter_code
_entity_poly.pdbx_strand_id
1 'polypeptide(L)' 'MDKYIGISNNTGKELADSLDQAVLLAHPYFNTMLRMLATRCMMQAVYFCSGFESDIKSFEHYGLATPIYTHFTSPIRR' A
#
# COMPACT_ATOMS: atom_id res chain seq x y z
N MET A 1 -11.47 -21.32 19.45
CA MET A 1 -10.27 -20.53 19.75
C MET A 1 -10.15 -19.49 18.66
N ASP A 2 -10.35 -18.22 19.01
CA ASP A 2 -10.21 -17.13 18.04
C ASP A 2 -8.76 -17.04 17.58
N LYS A 3 -8.54 -17.24 16.28
CA LYS A 3 -7.21 -17.12 15.69
C LYS A 3 -6.82 -15.64 15.73
N TYR A 4 -5.78 -15.30 16.49
CA TYR A 4 -5.22 -13.95 16.48
C TYR A 4 -4.66 -13.64 15.07
N ILE A 5 -5.13 -12.56 14.46
CA ILE A 5 -4.67 -12.09 13.15
C ILE A 5 -3.77 -10.87 13.40
N GLY A 6 -2.46 -11.07 13.24
CA GLY A 6 -1.47 -9.99 13.29
C GLY A 6 -1.25 -9.38 11.90
N ILE A 7 -1.07 -8.06 11.84
CA ILE A 7 -0.74 -7.33 10.61
C ILE A 7 0.65 -6.73 10.75
N SER A 8 1.52 -7.02 9.78
CA SER A 8 2.92 -6.54 9.76
C SER A 8 3.04 -5.28 8.91
N ASN A 9 3.85 -4.32 9.32
CA ASN A 9 4.04 -3.05 8.60
C ASN A 9 5.52 -2.69 8.33
N ASN A 10 6.46 -3.60 8.54
CA ASN A 10 7.89 -3.32 8.36
C ASN A 10 8.26 -3.10 6.89
N THR A 11 7.62 -3.84 5.98
CA THR A 11 7.85 -3.73 4.52
C THR A 11 6.53 -3.84 3.76
N GLY A 12 6.48 -3.32 2.54
CA GLY A 12 5.30 -3.47 1.67
C GLY A 12 4.96 -4.94 1.38
N LYS A 13 5.98 -5.80 1.29
CA LYS A 13 5.80 -7.24 1.12
C LYS A 13 5.18 -7.91 2.35
N GLU A 14 5.71 -7.64 3.55
CA GLU A 14 5.17 -8.21 4.79
C GLU A 14 3.73 -7.74 5.06
N LEU A 15 3.40 -6.49 4.72
CA LEU A 15 2.03 -5.99 4.80
C LEU A 15 1.11 -6.75 3.85
N ALA A 16 1.51 -6.95 2.59
CA ALA A 16 0.73 -7.71 1.61
C ALA A 16 0.53 -9.17 2.07
N ASP A 17 1.61 -9.85 2.46
CA ASP A 17 1.58 -11.25 2.87
C ASP A 17 0.73 -11.45 4.14
N SER A 18 0.82 -10.54 5.13
CA SER A 18 0.00 -10.62 6.35
C SER A 18 -1.48 -10.32 6.10
N LEU A 19 -1.80 -9.38 5.18
CA LEU A 19 -3.17 -9.14 4.73
C LEU A 19 -3.72 -10.34 3.95
N ASP A 20 -2.94 -11.01 3.11
CA ASP A 20 -3.38 -12.21 2.37
C ASP A 20 -3.77 -13.35 3.33
N GLN A 21 -3.05 -13.49 4.45
CA GLN A 21 -3.30 -14.51 5.47
C GLN A 21 -4.47 -14.18 6.41
N ALA A 22 -4.93 -12.93 6.44
CA ALA A 22 -6.00 -12.44 7.30
C ALA A 22 -7.40 -12.88 6.82
N VAL A 23 -7.65 -14.19 6.83
CA VAL A 23 -8.90 -14.81 6.36
C VAL A 23 -9.63 -15.48 7.53
N LEU A 24 -10.91 -15.14 7.69
CA LEU A 24 -11.83 -15.78 8.62
C LEU A 24 -12.91 -16.52 7.82
N LEU A 25 -12.94 -17.85 7.91
CA LEU A 25 -13.88 -18.68 7.13
C LEU A 25 -15.35 -18.36 7.45
N ALA A 26 -15.65 -17.99 8.70
CA ALA A 26 -16.98 -17.55 9.10
C ALA A 26 -17.37 -16.17 8.53
N HIS A 27 -16.40 -15.37 8.09
CA HIS A 27 -16.60 -13.99 7.64
C HIS A 27 -15.83 -13.72 6.33
N PRO A 28 -16.36 -14.16 5.17
CA PRO A 28 -15.66 -14.04 3.88
C PRO A 28 -15.27 -12.60 3.49
N TYR A 29 -16.04 -11.61 3.93
CA TYR A 29 -15.78 -10.18 3.65
C TYR A 29 -14.75 -9.53 4.57
N PHE A 30 -14.30 -10.22 5.62
CA PHE A 30 -13.37 -9.67 6.61
C PHE A 30 -12.08 -9.18 5.96
N ASN A 31 -11.50 -9.99 5.07
CA ASN A 31 -10.25 -9.66 4.39
C ASN A 31 -10.38 -8.37 3.56
N THR A 32 -11.48 -8.26 2.79
CA THR A 32 -11.73 -7.09 1.96
C THR A 32 -11.91 -5.84 2.80
N MET A 33 -12.67 -5.92 3.90
CA MET A 33 -12.86 -4.80 4.82
C MET A 33 -11.54 -4.36 5.45
N LEU A 34 -10.71 -5.32 5.86
CA LEU A 34 -9.40 -5.04 6.43
C LEU A 34 -8.46 -4.35 5.44
N ARG A 35 -8.47 -4.76 4.17
CA ARG A 35 -7.73 -4.06 3.11
C ARG A 35 -8.20 -2.63 2.90
N MET A 36 -9.51 -2.37 2.90
CA MET A 36 -10.04 -1.01 2.80
C MET A 36 -9.57 -0.13 3.96
N LEU A 37 -9.53 -0.67 5.18
CA LEU A 37 -8.99 0.03 6.34
C LEU A 37 -7.48 0.27 6.21
N ALA A 38 -6.71 -0.73 5.78
CA ALA A 38 -5.28 -0.59 5.54
C ALA A 38 -4.97 0.53 4.53
N THR A 39 -5.70 0.61 3.41
CA THR A 39 -5.55 1.70 2.43
C THR A 39 -5.86 3.07 3.02
N ARG A 40 -6.81 3.18 3.96
CA ARG A 40 -7.12 4.45 4.65
C ARG A 40 -6.02 4.89 5.62
N CYS A 41 -5.22 3.95 6.12
CA CYS A 41 -4.07 4.25 6.98
C CYS A 41 -2.80 4.58 6.18
N MET A 42 -2.81 4.43 4.86
CA MET A 42 -1.66 4.75 4.00
C MET A 42 -1.56 6.26 3.76
N MET A 43 -0.32 6.73 3.62
CA MET A 43 -0.05 8.09 3.15
C MET A 43 -0.52 8.26 1.71
N GLN A 44 -1.04 9.45 1.39
CA GLN A 44 -1.47 9.78 0.03
C GLN A 44 -0.25 9.92 -0.90
N ALA A 45 -0.38 9.41 -2.13
CA ALA A 45 0.61 9.66 -3.17
C ALA A 45 0.57 11.13 -3.59
N VAL A 46 1.73 11.76 -3.70
CA VAL A 46 1.89 13.18 -4.04
C VAL A 46 2.79 13.33 -5.25
N TYR A 47 2.49 14.32 -6.10
CA TYR A 47 3.40 14.73 -7.17
C TYR A 47 4.50 15.61 -6.61
N PHE A 48 5.69 15.47 -7.17
CA PHE A 48 6.82 16.35 -6.89
C PHE A 48 7.73 16.43 -8.12
N CYS A 49 8.52 17.50 -8.21
CA CYS A 49 9.58 17.62 -9.22
C CYS A 49 10.85 16.94 -8.72
N SER A 50 11.63 16.31 -9.60
CA SER A 50 12.86 15.59 -9.21
C SER A 50 13.93 16.46 -8.55
N GLY A 51 13.85 17.79 -8.66
CA GLY A 51 14.75 18.73 -7.97
C GLY A 51 14.26 19.18 -6.59
N PHE A 52 13.08 18.75 -6.16
CA PHE A 52 12.53 19.11 -4.84
C PHE A 52 13.16 18.26 -3.74
N GLU A 53 13.30 16.96 -3.98
CA GLU A 53 13.95 16.04 -3.05
C GLU A 53 15.38 15.74 -3.50
N SER A 54 16.32 15.80 -2.56
CA SER A 54 17.74 15.52 -2.82
C SER A 54 18.10 14.04 -2.68
N ASP A 55 17.31 13.28 -1.92
CA ASP A 55 17.50 11.84 -1.74
C ASP A 55 16.63 11.05 -2.73
N ILE A 56 17.26 10.27 -3.61
CA ILE A 56 16.59 9.39 -4.57
C ILE A 56 15.69 8.37 -3.88
N LYS A 57 15.98 7.98 -2.62
CA LYS A 57 15.12 7.05 -1.87
C LYS A 57 13.73 7.62 -1.59
N SER A 58 13.57 8.94 -1.58
CA SER A 58 12.25 9.57 -1.42
C SER A 58 11.33 9.37 -2.63
N PHE A 59 11.86 8.86 -3.76
CA PHE A 59 11.10 8.63 -4.99
C PHE A 59 10.37 7.28 -4.98
N GLU A 60 10.69 6.43 -3.99
CA GLU A 60 10.11 5.11 -3.85
C GLU A 60 8.59 5.18 -3.68
N HIS A 61 7.88 4.49 -4.55
CA HIS A 61 6.43 4.42 -4.50
C HIS A 61 6.00 3.17 -3.71
N TYR A 62 5.84 3.31 -2.39
CA TYR A 62 5.51 2.21 -1.46
C TYR A 62 4.37 1.31 -1.96
N GLY A 63 3.23 1.89 -2.36
CA GLY A 63 2.05 1.12 -2.79
C GLY A 63 2.20 0.39 -4.13
N LEU A 64 3.21 0.73 -4.94
CA LEU A 64 3.49 0.07 -6.23
C LEU A 64 4.79 -0.75 -6.19
N ALA A 65 5.51 -0.73 -5.06
CA ALA A 65 6.80 -1.40 -4.89
C ALA A 65 7.82 -1.10 -6.02
N THR A 66 7.91 0.16 -6.44
CA THR A 66 8.85 0.62 -7.49
C THR A 66 9.71 1.79 -6.97
N PRO A 67 11.00 1.87 -7.36
CA PRO A 67 11.90 2.93 -6.91
C PRO A 67 11.57 4.33 -7.47
N ILE A 68 10.80 4.40 -8.57
CA ILE A 68 10.36 5.65 -9.19
C ILE A 68 9.05 5.42 -9.93
N TYR A 69 8.18 6.44 -9.95
CA TYR A 69 6.90 6.38 -10.65
C TYR A 69 6.45 7.76 -11.15
N THR A 70 5.69 7.78 -12.24
CA THR A 70 5.03 8.98 -12.77
C THR A 70 3.75 8.63 -13.52
N HIS A 71 2.90 9.61 -13.74
CA HIS A 71 1.69 9.48 -14.54
C HIS A 71 1.91 10.00 -15.96
N PHE A 72 1.81 9.10 -16.94
CA PHE A 72 1.96 9.43 -18.36
C PHE A 72 0.75 9.06 -19.22
N THR A 73 0.02 8.00 -18.87
CA THR A 73 -0.93 7.32 -19.77
C THR A 73 -2.30 7.99 -19.92
N SER A 74 -2.52 9.18 -19.39
CA SER A 74 -3.86 9.83 -19.41
C SER A 74 -3.82 11.37 -19.47
N PRO A 75 -3.10 11.97 -20.44
CA PRO A 75 -2.85 13.41 -20.49
C PRO A 75 -4.10 14.28 -20.70
N ILE A 76 -5.21 13.72 -21.20
CA ILE A 76 -6.48 14.47 -21.36
C ILE A 76 -7.18 14.74 -20.02
N ARG A 77 -6.91 13.91 -19.00
CA ARG A 77 -7.65 13.92 -17.72
C ARG A 77 -6.75 13.94 -16.49
N ARG A 78 -5.48 14.31 -16.66
CA ARG A 78 -4.48 14.50 -15.61
C ARG A 78 -3.59 15.65 -15.99
#